data_AF-A0A5J4R275-F1
#
_entry.id   AF-A0A5J4R275-F1
#
_cell.length_a   1.000
_cell.length_b   1.000
_cell.length_c   1.000
_cell.angle_alpha   90.00
_cell.angle_beta   90.00
_cell.angle_gamma   90.00
#
_symmetry.space_group_name_H-M   'P 1'
#
loop_
_entity.id
_entity.type
_entity.pdbx_description
1 polymer ?
#
loop_
_entity_poly.entity_id
_entity_poly.type
_entity_poly.pdbx_seq_one_letter_code
_entity_poly.pdbx_strand_id
1 'polypeptide(L)'
;MEAVAKALHPDSKEKRYHQDEIIKISKQLLVQVLELPFDSKSRKMTELLKTFDGLDITKYANIVSQKLKINQDIYYYDNEHKNYYRGLQVRYQDESENDKQEIKTIRDADFEVIPQIDILVVESIYEGNKISHAFAIANKQALTGLKFCPHCNSKAFDPKDKNYSRDYEKHIIKCENNEGKIVKQVKLDYIQKPFVPHIMQNKTYQYLLANGRQHEFKPTQYFITYDLET
;
A
#
# COMPACT_ATOMS: atom_id res chain seq x y z
N MET A 1 -10.91 0.96 13.42
CA MET A 1 -9.89 1.03 14.49
C MET A 1 -9.73 -0.27 15.28
N GLU A 2 -10.80 -1.01 15.59
CA GLU A 2 -10.67 -2.30 16.30
C GLU A 2 -9.79 -3.31 15.56
N ALA A 3 -9.96 -3.47 14.24
CA ALA A 3 -9.11 -4.34 13.43
C ALA A 3 -7.62 -3.95 13.51
N VAL A 4 -7.32 -2.65 13.47
CA VAL A 4 -5.96 -2.13 13.64
C VAL A 4 -5.41 -2.47 15.02
N ALA A 5 -6.20 -2.27 16.08
CA ALA A 5 -5.81 -2.63 17.45
C ALA A 5 -5.52 -4.14 17.60
N LYS A 6 -6.39 -4.99 17.05
CA LYS A 6 -6.19 -6.45 17.04
C LYS A 6 -4.95 -6.87 16.27
N ALA A 7 -4.66 -6.21 15.15
CA ALA A 7 -3.48 -6.52 14.35
C ALA A 7 -2.17 -6.08 15.02
N LEU A 8 -2.18 -4.98 15.76
CA LEU A 8 -1.02 -4.51 16.54
C LEU A 8 -0.82 -5.24 17.86
N HIS A 9 -1.90 -5.83 18.39
CA HIS A 9 -1.89 -6.60 19.63
C HIS A 9 -2.44 -8.01 19.40
N PRO A 10 -1.76 -8.83 18.57
CA PRO A 10 -2.19 -10.19 18.32
C PRO A 10 -2.03 -11.03 19.59
N ASP A 11 -2.95 -11.97 19.79
CA ASP A 11 -2.83 -12.97 20.85
C ASP A 11 -1.60 -13.85 20.60
N SER A 12 -0.80 -14.05 21.64
CA SER A 12 0.33 -14.99 21.66
C SER A 12 0.07 -16.09 22.70
N LYS A 13 0.93 -17.12 22.73
CA LYS A 13 0.87 -18.14 23.78
C LYS A 13 1.05 -17.56 25.19
N GLU A 14 1.75 -16.44 25.29
CA GLU A 14 2.12 -15.78 26.55
C GLU A 14 1.14 -14.67 26.94
N LYS A 15 0.49 -14.04 25.96
CA LYS A 15 -0.39 -12.90 26.18
C LYS A 15 -1.64 -13.01 25.33
N ARG A 16 -2.79 -13.05 26.00
CA ARG A 16 -4.11 -13.06 25.37
C ARG A 16 -4.87 -11.82 25.81
N TYR A 17 -5.35 -11.04 24.86
CA TYR A 17 -6.10 -9.83 25.15
C TYR A 17 -7.58 -10.15 25.28
N HIS A 18 -8.19 -9.60 26.32
CA HIS A 18 -9.64 -9.64 26.43
C HIS A 18 -10.26 -8.65 25.44
N GLN A 19 -11.50 -8.94 25.01
CA GLN A 19 -12.22 -8.09 24.05
C GLN A 19 -12.33 -6.64 24.55
N ASP A 20 -12.55 -6.45 25.85
CA ASP A 20 -12.63 -5.11 26.46
C ASP A 20 -11.30 -4.34 26.41
N GLU A 21 -10.16 -5.04 26.49
CA GLU A 21 -8.84 -4.42 26.37
C GLU A 21 -8.60 -3.93 24.95
N ILE A 22 -8.93 -4.75 23.96
CA ILE A 22 -8.86 -4.37 22.55
C ILE A 22 -9.79 -3.18 22.27
N ILE A 23 -11.01 -3.18 22.81
CA ILE A 23 -11.94 -2.06 22.68
C ILE A 23 -11.33 -0.79 23.29
N LYS A 24 -10.73 -0.88 24.47
CA LYS A 24 -10.07 0.26 25.13
C LYS A 24 -8.92 0.80 24.27
N ILE A 25 -8.05 -0.05 23.74
CA ILE A 25 -6.96 0.34 22.84
C ILE A 25 -7.52 0.98 21.57
N SER A 26 -8.57 0.39 20.98
CA SER A 26 -9.18 0.92 19.75
C SER A 26 -9.72 2.34 19.93
N LYS A 27 -10.29 2.67 21.10
CA LYS A 27 -10.72 4.03 21.44
C LYS A 27 -9.54 4.98 21.58
N GLN A 28 -8.42 4.54 22.15
CA GLN A 28 -7.20 5.35 22.25
C GLN A 28 -6.64 5.68 20.85
N LEU A 29 -6.54 4.67 19.98
CA LEU A 29 -6.09 4.88 18.60
C LEU A 29 -7.03 5.81 17.84
N LEU A 30 -8.35 5.74 18.07
CA LEU A 30 -9.32 6.62 17.44
C LEU A 30 -9.13 8.09 17.85
N VAL A 31 -8.86 8.37 19.13
CA VAL A 31 -8.51 9.72 19.61
C VAL A 31 -7.27 10.24 18.90
N GLN A 32 -6.22 9.42 18.79
CA GLN A 32 -4.97 9.80 18.15
C GLN A 32 -5.15 10.08 16.64
N VAL A 33 -5.87 9.21 15.94
CA VAL A 33 -6.08 9.34 14.49
C VAL A 33 -6.94 10.56 14.16
N LEU A 34 -8.00 10.80 14.94
CA LEU A 34 -8.94 11.91 14.71
C LEU A 34 -8.55 13.22 15.43
N GLU A 35 -7.46 13.24 16.21
CA GLU A 35 -7.05 14.42 17.02
C GLU A 35 -8.18 14.96 17.89
N LEU A 36 -8.92 14.05 18.54
CA LEU A 36 -10.04 14.47 19.37
C LEU A 36 -9.54 15.25 20.59
N PRO A 37 -10.19 16.37 20.97
CA PRO A 37 -9.76 17.22 22.09
C PRO A 37 -10.14 16.63 23.46
N PHE A 38 -10.36 15.32 23.54
CA PHE A 38 -10.79 14.62 24.75
C PHE A 38 -10.29 13.17 24.79
N ASP A 39 -10.21 12.63 26.00
CA ASP A 39 -9.68 11.29 26.23
C ASP A 39 -10.63 10.17 25.81
N SER A 40 -10.03 9.01 25.51
CA SER A 40 -10.72 7.75 25.17
C SER A 40 -11.67 7.24 26.27
N LYS A 41 -11.46 7.64 27.53
CA LYS A 41 -12.30 7.26 28.68
C LYS A 41 -13.41 8.28 28.99
N SER A 42 -13.44 9.40 28.28
CA SER A 42 -14.38 10.48 28.57
C SER A 42 -15.82 10.10 28.19
N ARG A 43 -16.82 10.71 28.85
CA ARG A 43 -18.23 10.56 28.47
C ARG A 43 -18.49 11.03 27.03
N LYS A 44 -17.76 12.05 26.58
CA LYS A 44 -17.80 12.58 25.21
C LYS A 44 -17.45 11.51 24.17
N MET A 45 -16.48 10.63 24.45
CA MET A 45 -16.17 9.49 23.58
C MET A 45 -17.37 8.55 23.44
N THR A 46 -18.05 8.23 24.55
CA THR A 46 -19.23 7.36 24.51
C THR A 46 -20.39 7.99 23.75
N GLU A 47 -20.55 9.32 23.83
CA GLU A 47 -21.55 10.06 23.06
C GLU A 47 -21.20 10.08 21.56
N LEU A 48 -19.94 10.33 21.21
CA LEU A 48 -19.45 10.26 19.83
C LEU A 48 -19.71 8.89 19.21
N LEU A 49 -19.38 7.81 19.92
CA LEU A 49 -19.54 6.44 19.39
C LEU A 49 -21.00 6.05 19.11
N LYS A 50 -21.98 6.72 19.72
CA LYS A 50 -23.41 6.48 19.41
C LYS A 50 -23.83 7.03 18.06
N THR A 51 -23.18 8.08 17.59
CA THR A 51 -23.47 8.75 16.31
C THR A 51 -22.34 8.56 15.30
N PHE A 52 -21.41 7.64 15.56
CA PHE A 52 -20.22 7.48 14.74
C PHE A 52 -20.49 6.52 13.59
N ASP A 53 -20.52 7.05 12.37
CA ASP A 53 -20.80 6.28 11.15
C ASP A 53 -19.61 5.43 10.65
N GLY A 54 -18.44 5.55 11.31
CA GLY A 54 -17.23 4.81 10.97
C GLY A 54 -16.16 5.67 10.30
N LEU A 55 -15.14 5.00 9.75
CA LEU A 55 -14.05 5.63 9.02
C LEU A 55 -14.06 5.13 7.57
N ASP A 56 -14.04 6.07 6.63
CA ASP A 56 -13.81 5.76 5.22
C ASP A 56 -12.37 5.27 5.01
N ILE A 57 -12.23 4.02 4.59
CA ILE A 57 -10.93 3.35 4.41
C ILE A 57 -10.07 4.09 3.38
N THR A 58 -10.67 4.59 2.30
CA THR A 58 -9.92 5.25 1.21
C THR A 58 -9.28 6.56 1.69
N LYS A 59 -9.98 7.28 2.57
CA LYS A 59 -9.52 8.55 3.15
C LYS A 59 -8.57 8.33 4.33
N TYR A 60 -8.92 7.41 5.23
CA TYR A 60 -8.22 7.27 6.50
C TYR A 60 -7.05 6.27 6.48
N ALA A 61 -6.93 5.39 5.47
CA ALA A 61 -5.80 4.44 5.43
C ALA A 61 -4.44 5.15 5.48
N ASN A 62 -4.26 6.24 4.71
CA ASN A 62 -3.04 7.04 4.74
C ASN A 62 -2.84 7.73 6.09
N ILE A 63 -3.88 8.37 6.63
CA ILE A 63 -3.81 9.10 7.91
C ILE A 63 -3.44 8.14 9.05
N VAL A 64 -4.06 6.97 9.09
CA VAL A 64 -3.80 5.93 10.08
C VAL A 64 -2.35 5.42 9.96
N SER A 65 -1.87 5.18 8.74
CA SER A 65 -0.50 4.73 8.49
C SER A 65 0.53 5.74 9.01
N GLN A 66 0.32 7.02 8.72
CA GLN A 66 1.22 8.10 9.13
C GLN A 66 1.17 8.34 10.64
N LYS A 67 -0.02 8.49 11.23
CA LYS A 67 -0.17 8.81 12.65
C LYS A 67 0.23 7.69 13.59
N LEU A 68 0.02 6.43 13.19
CA LEU A 68 0.37 5.27 14.00
C LEU A 68 1.74 4.70 13.66
N LYS A 69 2.43 5.23 12.63
CA LYS A 69 3.69 4.69 12.10
C LYS A 69 3.59 3.19 11.77
N ILE A 70 2.63 2.83 10.93
CA ILE A 70 2.38 1.43 10.54
C ILE A 70 2.24 1.27 9.03
N ASN A 71 2.62 0.12 8.51
CA ASN A 71 2.34 -0.33 7.15
C ASN A 71 1.03 -1.14 7.13
N GLN A 72 0.18 -0.91 6.13
CA GLN A 72 -1.13 -1.53 5.99
C GLN A 72 -1.27 -2.20 4.63
N ASP A 73 -1.56 -3.49 4.63
CA ASP A 73 -2.06 -4.22 3.47
C ASP A 73 -3.55 -4.50 3.67
N ILE A 74 -4.39 -3.97 2.78
CA ILE A 74 -5.84 -4.08 2.86
C ILE A 74 -6.34 -5.01 1.76
N TYR A 75 -7.03 -6.06 2.18
CA TYR A 75 -7.59 -7.12 1.36
C TYR A 75 -9.10 -6.96 1.24
N TYR A 76 -9.62 -7.39 0.10
CA TYR A 76 -11.05 -7.43 -0.19
C TYR A 76 -11.41 -8.83 -0.66
N TYR A 77 -12.71 -9.15 -0.55
CA TYR A 77 -13.27 -10.37 -1.10
C TYR A 77 -14.00 -10.06 -2.39
N ASP A 78 -13.62 -10.76 -3.45
CA ASP A 78 -14.35 -10.74 -4.72
C ASP A 78 -15.44 -11.82 -4.69
N ASN A 79 -16.71 -11.40 -4.71
CA ASN A 79 -17.84 -12.32 -4.76
C ASN A 79 -17.95 -13.06 -6.10
N GLU A 80 -17.50 -12.46 -7.21
CA GLU A 80 -17.60 -13.04 -8.54
C GLU A 80 -16.60 -14.19 -8.71
N HIS A 81 -15.33 -13.91 -8.39
CA HIS A 81 -14.24 -14.86 -8.54
C HIS A 81 -14.01 -15.73 -7.29
N LYS A 82 -14.76 -15.47 -6.21
CA LYS A 82 -14.69 -16.15 -4.90
C LYS A 82 -13.27 -16.21 -4.34
N ASN A 83 -12.53 -15.11 -4.45
CA ASN A 83 -11.14 -15.03 -4.02
C ASN A 83 -10.88 -13.78 -3.18
N TYR A 84 -9.79 -13.83 -2.40
CA TYR A 84 -9.30 -12.68 -1.67
C TYR A 84 -8.15 -12.06 -2.44
N TYR A 85 -8.16 -10.73 -2.56
CA TYR A 85 -7.10 -10.00 -3.24
C TYR A 85 -6.68 -8.78 -2.42
N ARG A 86 -5.42 -8.35 -2.57
CA ARG A 86 -4.92 -7.12 -1.95
C ARG A 86 -5.33 -5.94 -2.82
N GLY A 87 -6.25 -5.11 -2.34
CA GLY A 87 -6.76 -3.96 -3.09
C GLY A 87 -6.01 -2.66 -2.81
N LEU A 88 -5.49 -2.47 -1.60
CA LEU A 88 -4.76 -1.27 -1.22
C LEU A 88 -3.53 -1.63 -0.38
N GLN A 89 -2.40 -0.97 -0.67
CA GLN A 89 -1.19 -1.04 0.13
C GLN A 89 -0.77 0.38 0.49
N VAL A 90 -0.66 0.65 1.79
CA VAL A 90 -0.22 1.94 2.33
C VAL A 90 0.98 1.69 3.22
N ARG A 91 2.05 2.46 2.99
CA ARG A 91 3.26 2.40 3.81
C ARG A 91 3.46 3.71 4.53
N TYR A 92 3.97 3.64 5.75
CA TYR A 92 4.50 4.80 6.43
C TYR A 92 5.65 5.39 5.60
N GLN A 93 5.67 6.71 5.50
CA GLN A 93 6.74 7.43 4.80
C GLN A 93 7.32 8.41 5.81
N ASP A 94 8.60 8.25 6.13
CA ASP A 94 9.27 9.20 7.00
C ASP A 94 9.62 10.46 6.19
N GLU A 95 9.06 11.59 6.57
CA GLU A 95 9.32 12.88 5.90
C GLU A 95 10.80 13.28 5.97
N SER A 96 11.56 12.72 6.91
CA SER A 96 13.00 13.00 7.07
C SER A 96 13.92 12.27 6.09
N GLU A 97 13.40 11.35 5.25
CA GLU A 97 14.19 10.58 4.27
C GLU A 97 14.19 11.17 2.85
N ASN A 98 13.34 12.14 2.53
CA ASN A 98 13.30 12.74 1.18
C ASN A 98 14.58 13.51 0.81
N ASP A 99 15.40 13.93 1.80
CA ASP A 99 16.62 14.71 1.59
C ASP A 99 17.93 13.88 1.61
N LYS A 100 17.87 12.55 1.78
CA LYS A 100 19.08 11.70 1.90
C LYS A 100 19.16 10.66 0.80
N GLN A 101 19.56 11.10 -0.39
CA GLN A 101 20.12 10.23 -1.45
C GLN A 101 21.52 9.69 -1.13
N GLU A 102 22.00 9.78 0.11
CA GLU A 102 23.32 9.29 0.48
C GLU A 102 23.22 7.94 1.19
N ILE A 103 23.95 6.99 0.61
CA ILE A 103 24.30 5.67 1.11
C ILE A 103 24.62 5.75 2.61
N LYS A 104 23.69 5.30 3.47
CA LYS A 104 24.02 5.00 4.86
C LYS A 104 24.65 3.61 4.94
N THR A 105 25.94 3.54 4.64
CA THR A 105 26.79 2.56 5.30
C THR A 105 26.97 2.96 6.76
N ILE A 106 26.90 1.96 7.64
CA ILE A 106 27.35 1.93 9.06
C ILE A 106 26.24 2.14 10.10
N ARG A 107 25.91 1.00 10.73
CA ARG A 107 25.74 0.75 12.18
C ARG A 107 25.13 1.90 12.98
N ASP A 108 23.83 1.77 13.27
CA ASP A 108 23.27 2.23 14.54
C ASP A 108 22.20 1.23 14.98
N ALA A 109 22.36 0.74 16.21
CA ALA A 109 21.39 -0.08 16.90
C ALA A 109 20.19 0.79 17.25
N ASP A 110 19.09 0.56 16.54
CA ASP A 110 17.68 0.91 16.83
C ASP A 110 16.95 1.21 15.51
N PHE A 111 16.96 0.25 14.58
CA PHE A 111 16.03 0.28 13.46
C PHE A 111 14.64 -0.02 14.03
N GLU A 112 13.83 1.02 14.31
CA GLU A 112 12.43 0.84 14.65
C GLU A 112 11.76 0.05 13.53
N VAL A 113 11.49 -1.24 13.79
CA VAL A 113 10.78 -2.10 12.84
C VAL A 113 9.36 -1.58 12.75
N ILE A 114 9.06 -0.86 11.66
CA ILE A 114 7.70 -0.37 11.38
C ILE A 114 6.76 -1.57 11.28
N PRO A 115 5.71 -1.68 12.13
CA PRO A 115 4.79 -2.80 12.10
C PRO A 115 4.07 -2.88 10.76
N GLN A 116 3.95 -4.08 10.19
CA GLN A 116 3.07 -4.35 9.07
C GLN A 116 1.82 -5.08 9.56
N ILE A 117 0.66 -4.53 9.24
CA ILE A 117 -0.64 -5.13 9.53
C ILE A 117 -1.39 -5.49 8.26
N ASP A 118 -2.09 -6.62 8.30
CA ASP A 118 -2.94 -7.10 7.22
C ASP A 118 -4.41 -6.99 7.68
N ILE A 119 -5.26 -6.29 6.92
CA ILE A 119 -6.68 -6.06 7.23
C ILE A 119 -7.55 -6.60 6.09
N LEU A 120 -8.60 -7.35 6.43
CA LEU A 120 -9.64 -7.76 5.48
C LEU A 120 -10.86 -6.86 5.61
N VAL A 121 -11.36 -6.35 4.50
CA VAL A 121 -12.60 -5.58 4.41
C VAL A 121 -13.65 -6.42 3.70
N VAL A 122 -14.81 -6.58 4.33
CA VAL A 122 -15.95 -7.34 3.78
C VAL A 122 -17.17 -6.46 3.83
N GLU A 123 -17.87 -6.35 2.70
CA GLU A 123 -19.14 -5.64 2.64
C GLU A 123 -20.29 -6.61 2.91
N SER A 124 -21.26 -6.15 3.70
CA SER A 124 -22.52 -6.84 3.97
C SER A 124 -23.68 -5.87 3.76
N ILE A 125 -24.90 -6.41 3.67
CA ILE A 125 -26.12 -5.61 3.64
C ILE A 125 -26.89 -5.91 4.92
N TYR A 126 -27.18 -4.87 5.68
CA TYR A 126 -27.99 -4.96 6.90
C TYR A 126 -29.09 -3.91 6.83
N GLU A 127 -30.35 -4.34 6.94
CA GLU A 127 -31.53 -3.44 6.87
C GLU A 127 -31.54 -2.53 5.63
N GLY A 128 -31.05 -3.03 4.49
CA GLY A 128 -30.98 -2.28 3.23
C GLY A 128 -29.78 -1.34 3.11
N ASN A 129 -28.98 -1.18 4.17
CA ASN A 129 -27.75 -0.39 4.16
C ASN A 129 -26.54 -1.27 3.90
N LYS A 130 -25.61 -0.78 3.05
CA LYS A 130 -24.30 -1.41 2.86
C LYS A 130 -23.42 -1.09 4.06
N ILE A 131 -22.93 -2.11 4.74
CA ILE A 131 -22.03 -1.99 5.88
C ILE A 131 -20.70 -2.65 5.52
N SER A 132 -19.59 -1.96 5.82
CA SER A 132 -18.26 -2.54 5.67
C SER A 132 -17.73 -3.00 7.03
N HIS A 133 -17.36 -4.28 7.11
CA HIS A 133 -16.68 -4.87 8.25
C HIS A 133 -15.18 -4.93 8.00
N ALA A 134 -14.38 -4.62 9.01
CA ALA A 134 -12.93 -4.75 8.96
C ALA A 134 -12.44 -5.79 9.96
N PHE A 135 -11.59 -6.71 9.52
CA PHE A 135 -11.03 -7.79 10.32
C PHE A 135 -9.50 -7.76 10.27
N ALA A 136 -8.85 -8.04 11.40
CA ALA A 136 -7.41 -8.29 11.42
C ALA A 136 -7.12 -9.67 10.82
N ILE A 137 -6.14 -9.75 9.94
CA ILE A 137 -5.71 -11.02 9.33
C ILE A 137 -4.51 -11.55 10.10
N ALA A 138 -4.66 -12.73 10.71
CA ALA A 138 -3.55 -13.41 11.38
C ALA A 138 -2.60 -14.11 10.40
N ASN A 139 -3.14 -14.67 9.30
CA ASN A 139 -2.35 -15.37 8.30
C ASN A 139 -2.85 -15.07 6.87
N LYS A 140 -2.16 -14.14 6.18
CA LYS A 140 -2.51 -13.75 4.81
C LYS A 140 -2.27 -14.84 3.76
N GLN A 141 -1.34 -15.75 3.99
CA GLN A 141 -1.07 -16.86 3.07
C GLN A 141 -2.24 -17.85 3.10
N ALA A 142 -2.78 -18.15 4.28
CA ALA A 142 -3.96 -18.99 4.43
C ALA A 142 -5.22 -18.32 3.83
N LEU A 143 -5.37 -17.00 3.98
CA LEU A 143 -6.50 -16.26 3.43
C LEU A 143 -6.50 -16.26 1.90
N THR A 144 -5.37 -15.90 1.29
CA THR A 144 -5.28 -15.73 -0.17
C THR A 144 -4.96 -17.02 -0.92
N GLY A 145 -4.41 -18.04 -0.24
CA GLY A 145 -3.83 -19.21 -0.87
C GLY A 145 -2.52 -18.92 -1.62
N LEU A 146 -2.01 -17.70 -1.57
CA LEU A 146 -0.80 -17.27 -2.27
C LEU A 146 0.41 -17.30 -1.35
N LYS A 147 1.57 -17.62 -1.90
CA LYS A 147 2.86 -17.52 -1.22
C LYS A 147 3.44 -16.13 -1.43
N PHE A 148 3.65 -15.39 -0.34
CA PHE A 148 4.33 -14.10 -0.37
C PHE A 148 5.83 -14.27 -0.22
N CYS A 149 6.61 -13.45 -0.93
CA CYS A 149 8.05 -13.37 -0.73
C CYS A 149 8.37 -12.86 0.69
N PRO A 150 9.21 -13.57 1.46
CA PRO A 150 9.55 -13.18 2.84
C PRO A 150 10.39 -11.90 2.91
N HIS A 151 11.14 -11.56 1.85
CA HIS A 151 12.03 -10.39 1.85
C HIS A 151 11.30 -9.09 1.53
N CYS A 152 10.50 -9.05 0.45
CA CYS A 152 9.81 -7.82 0.06
C CYS A 152 8.36 -7.73 0.55
N ASN A 153 7.76 -8.84 0.99
CA ASN A 153 6.34 -8.98 1.36
C ASN A 153 5.32 -8.42 0.33
N SER A 154 5.79 -8.13 -0.88
CA SER A 154 5.07 -7.38 -1.90
C SER A 154 4.68 -8.31 -3.04
N LYS A 155 5.59 -9.18 -3.48
CA LYS A 155 5.31 -10.14 -4.54
C LYS A 155 4.66 -11.40 -3.97
N ALA A 156 3.55 -11.78 -4.59
CA ALA A 156 2.81 -13.00 -4.30
C ALA A 156 2.92 -13.98 -5.48
N PHE A 157 2.89 -15.26 -5.19
CA PHE A 157 2.99 -16.36 -6.15
C PHE A 157 1.89 -17.37 -5.87
N ASP A 158 1.27 -17.89 -6.92
CA ASP A 158 0.30 -18.98 -6.78
C ASP A 158 1.05 -20.31 -6.70
N PRO A 159 0.96 -21.05 -5.58
CA PRO A 159 1.57 -22.38 -5.46
C PRO A 159 1.05 -23.40 -6.47
N LYS A 160 -0.11 -23.15 -7.09
CA LYS A 160 -0.71 -24.03 -8.11
C LYS A 160 -0.16 -23.81 -9.51
N ASP A 161 0.61 -22.74 -9.74
CA ASP A 161 1.21 -22.46 -11.04
C ASP A 161 2.28 -23.51 -11.39
N LYS A 162 2.28 -23.99 -12.64
CA LYS A 162 3.29 -24.91 -13.17
C LYS A 162 4.70 -24.32 -13.07
N ASN A 163 4.83 -23.00 -13.19
CA ASN A 163 6.11 -22.30 -13.13
C ASN A 163 6.49 -21.81 -11.72
N TYR A 164 5.69 -22.14 -10.70
CA TYR A 164 5.83 -21.62 -9.34
C TYR A 164 7.26 -21.73 -8.80
N SER A 165 7.86 -22.94 -8.80
CA SER A 165 9.20 -23.15 -8.23
C SER A 165 10.24 -22.25 -8.89
N ARG A 166 10.29 -22.26 -10.22
CA ARG A 166 11.24 -21.50 -11.01
C ARG A 166 11.10 -19.99 -10.77
N ASP A 167 9.88 -19.48 -10.77
CA ASP A 167 9.63 -18.04 -10.70
C ASP A 167 9.73 -17.51 -9.27
N TYR A 168 9.38 -18.34 -8.28
CA TYR A 168 9.60 -18.08 -6.86
C TYR A 168 11.10 -18.02 -6.55
N GLU A 169 11.88 -19.05 -6.90
CA GLU A 169 13.33 -19.10 -6.67
C GLU A 169 14.08 -17.93 -7.34
N LYS A 170 13.79 -17.69 -8.63
CA LYS A 170 14.37 -16.55 -9.36
C LYS A 170 14.10 -15.22 -8.67
N HIS A 171 12.89 -15.06 -8.13
CA HIS A 171 12.55 -13.85 -7.41
C HIS A 171 13.25 -13.78 -6.06
N ILE A 172 13.27 -14.86 -5.27
CA ILE A 172 13.92 -14.88 -3.95
C ILE A 172 15.38 -14.47 -4.07
N ILE A 173 16.15 -15.10 -4.96
CA ILE A 173 17.57 -14.77 -5.18
C ILE A 173 17.74 -13.29 -5.55
N LYS A 174 16.93 -12.81 -6.50
CA LYS A 174 16.99 -11.39 -6.91
C LYS A 174 16.56 -10.44 -5.80
N CYS A 175 15.60 -10.84 -4.98
CA CYS A 175 15.03 -10.02 -3.92
C CYS A 175 15.97 -9.95 -2.72
N GLU A 176 16.63 -11.04 -2.38
CA GLU A 176 17.67 -11.14 -1.37
C GLU A 176 18.87 -10.26 -1.74
N ASN A 177 19.35 -10.34 -2.99
CA ASN A 177 20.41 -9.46 -3.50
C ASN A 177 20.04 -7.96 -3.46
N ASN A 178 18.75 -7.64 -3.46
CA ASN A 178 18.25 -6.27 -3.35
C ASN A 178 17.81 -5.91 -1.91
N GLU A 179 18.15 -6.72 -0.91
CA GLU A 179 17.79 -6.52 0.50
C GLU A 179 16.27 -6.36 0.74
N GLY A 180 15.44 -7.03 -0.06
CA GLY A 180 13.98 -6.90 0.01
C GLY A 180 13.43 -5.59 -0.56
N LYS A 181 14.29 -4.65 -1.00
CA LYS A 181 13.88 -3.38 -1.59
C LYS A 181 13.47 -3.58 -3.05
N ILE A 182 12.36 -2.95 -3.43
CA ILE A 182 11.90 -2.94 -4.82
C ILE A 182 12.75 -1.90 -5.56
N VAL A 183 13.85 -2.35 -6.17
CA VAL A 183 14.65 -1.51 -7.05
C VAL A 183 13.89 -1.32 -8.37
N LYS A 184 13.21 -0.17 -8.52
CA LYS A 184 12.67 0.27 -9.81
C LYS A 184 13.83 0.78 -10.66
N GLN A 185 14.40 -0.09 -11.49
CA GLN A 185 15.37 0.35 -12.48
C GLN A 185 14.64 1.15 -13.56
N VAL A 186 14.94 2.44 -13.66
CA VAL A 186 14.51 3.27 -14.80
C VAL A 186 15.26 2.74 -16.02
N LYS A 187 14.54 2.06 -16.91
CA LYS A 187 15.09 1.74 -18.23
C LYS A 187 14.91 2.98 -19.10
N LEU A 188 16.02 3.67 -19.35
CA LEU A 188 16.05 4.69 -20.39
C LEU A 188 15.96 3.99 -21.75
N ASP A 189 15.24 4.59 -22.69
CA ASP A 189 15.22 4.13 -24.06
C ASP A 189 16.65 4.16 -24.61
N TYR A 190 17.05 3.10 -25.34
CA TYR A 190 18.38 3.01 -25.96
C TYR A 190 18.66 4.17 -26.92
N ILE A 191 17.59 4.71 -27.52
CA ILE A 191 17.64 5.85 -28.43
C ILE A 191 17.38 7.12 -27.63
N GLN A 192 18.35 8.04 -27.63
CA GLN A 192 18.10 9.40 -27.15
C GLN A 192 17.03 10.03 -28.04
N LYS A 193 15.82 10.21 -27.49
CA LYS A 193 14.77 10.95 -28.18
C LYS A 193 15.18 12.42 -28.18
N PRO A 194 15.18 13.11 -29.34
CA PRO A 194 15.50 14.54 -29.38
C PRO A 194 14.55 15.28 -28.44
N PHE A 195 15.12 15.98 -27.46
CA PHE A 195 14.34 16.77 -26.52
C PHE A 195 13.90 18.05 -27.21
N VAL A 196 12.65 18.06 -27.66
CA VAL A 196 12.05 19.21 -28.34
C VAL A 196 10.89 19.72 -27.49
N PRO A 197 11.14 20.69 -26.58
CA PRO A 197 10.16 21.12 -25.57
C PRO A 197 8.79 21.49 -26.17
N HIS A 198 8.80 22.15 -27.32
CA HIS A 198 7.59 22.63 -27.98
C HIS A 198 6.73 21.51 -28.59
N ILE A 199 7.32 20.36 -28.94
CA ILE A 199 6.59 19.16 -29.40
C ILE A 199 6.16 18.32 -28.20
N MET A 200 7.02 18.18 -27.19
CA MET A 200 6.73 17.37 -25.99
C MET A 200 5.61 17.95 -25.12
N GLN A 201 5.35 19.25 -25.17
CA GLN A 201 4.23 19.87 -24.46
C GLN A 201 2.88 19.71 -25.19
N ASN A 202 2.87 19.22 -26.43
CA ASN A 202 1.64 18.98 -27.17
C ASN A 202 0.91 17.74 -26.62
N LYS A 203 -0.32 17.92 -26.14
CA LYS A 203 -1.14 16.84 -25.55
C LYS A 203 -1.36 15.66 -26.50
N THR A 204 -1.54 15.93 -27.80
CA THR A 204 -1.73 14.90 -28.83
C THR A 204 -0.44 14.10 -29.04
N TYR A 205 0.72 14.78 -29.07
CA TYR A 205 2.01 14.10 -29.18
C TYR A 205 2.30 13.25 -27.95
N GLN A 206 2.03 13.74 -26.73
CA GLN A 206 2.18 12.97 -25.49
C GLN A 206 1.32 11.69 -25.50
N TYR A 207 0.06 11.80 -25.94
CA TYR A 207 -0.82 10.65 -26.08
C TYR A 207 -0.28 9.61 -27.08
N LEU A 208 0.17 10.05 -28.25
CA LEU A 208 0.76 9.16 -29.26
C LEU A 208 2.08 8.52 -28.79
N LEU A 209 2.91 9.30 -28.08
CA LEU A 209 4.17 8.85 -27.49
C LEU A 209 3.94 7.75 -26.43
N ALA A 210 2.99 7.94 -25.53
CA ALA A 210 2.64 6.97 -24.49
C ALA A 210 2.12 5.63 -25.06
N ASN A 211 1.53 5.66 -26.26
CA ASN A 211 0.99 4.48 -26.94
C ASN A 211 1.91 3.94 -28.05
N GLY A 212 3.13 4.46 -28.22
CA GLY A 212 4.06 4.00 -29.26
C GLY A 212 3.65 4.36 -30.70
N ARG A 213 2.72 5.30 -30.89
CA ARG A 213 2.11 5.69 -32.17
C ARG A 213 2.67 7.01 -32.72
N GLN A 214 3.95 7.29 -32.46
CA GLN A 214 4.60 8.56 -32.82
C GLN A 214 4.56 8.87 -34.32
N HIS A 215 4.61 7.83 -35.17
CA HIS A 215 4.55 7.95 -36.63
C HIS A 215 3.24 8.56 -37.15
N GLU A 216 2.17 8.55 -36.35
CA GLU A 216 0.89 9.15 -36.71
C GLU A 216 0.83 10.66 -36.43
N PHE A 217 1.82 11.20 -35.71
CA PHE A 217 1.85 12.61 -35.40
C PHE A 217 2.13 13.41 -36.66
N LYS A 218 1.06 13.94 -37.27
CA LYS A 218 1.16 14.86 -38.39
C LYS A 218 1.44 16.24 -37.87
N PRO A 219 2.53 16.84 -38.33
CA PRO A 219 2.95 18.01 -37.65
C PRO A 219 2.23 19.22 -38.35
N THR A 220 1.48 20.03 -37.60
CA THR A 220 0.85 21.32 -38.02
C THR A 220 1.77 22.18 -38.88
N GLN A 221 1.26 22.73 -39.98
CA GLN A 221 2.00 23.31 -41.12
C GLN A 221 3.06 24.42 -40.86
N TYR A 222 3.34 24.82 -39.62
CA TYR A 222 4.11 26.02 -39.26
C TYR A 222 5.36 25.79 -38.39
N PHE A 223 5.89 24.58 -38.29
CA PHE A 223 7.15 24.37 -37.56
C PHE A 223 8.28 23.93 -38.46
N ILE A 224 9.44 24.43 -38.06
CA ILE A 224 10.73 24.12 -38.65
C ILE A 224 11.12 22.74 -38.12
N THR A 225 11.15 21.75 -39.00
CA THR A 225 11.81 20.48 -38.73
C THR A 225 13.31 20.74 -38.79
N TYR A 226 13.99 20.70 -37.65
CA TYR A 226 15.45 20.72 -37.62
C TYR A 226 15.94 19.37 -38.12
N ASP A 227 16.57 19.36 -39.29
CA ASP A 227 17.32 18.21 -39.77
C ASP A 227 18.64 18.18 -39.00
N LEU A 228 18.77 17.22 -38.09
CA LEU A 228 20.01 17.02 -37.34
C LEU A 228 20.81 15.95 -38.09
N GLU A 229 21.66 16.39 -39.02
CA GLU A 229 22.68 15.54 -39.61
C GLU A 229 23.68 15.12 -38.51
N THR A 230 23.86 13.81 -38.31
CA THR A 230 24.88 13.22 -37.43
C THR A 230 26.11 12.77 -38.21
#